data_AF-I3Y802-F1
#
_entry.id   AF-I3Y802-F1
#
_cell.length_a   1.000
_cell.length_b   1.000
_cell.length_c   1.000
_cell.angle_alpha   90.00
_cell.angle_beta   90.00
_cell.angle_gamma   90.00
#
_symmetry.space_group_name_H-M   'P 1'
#
loop_
_entity.id
_entity.type
_entity.pdbx_description
1 polymer ?
#
loop_
_entity_poly.entity_id
_entity_poly.type
_entity_poly.pdbx_seq_one_letter_code
_entity_poly.pdbx_strand_id
1 'polypeptide(L)'
;MSLSLTATARPFALLLATVLFIALSGCQTPFVKQEASQPTENRDPACVDRCNLAKNQCEQRQRLRETQCQQDFQQISADHLACVATRGRPCQQPVTCLGADLRICKTQHEECVLACGVRVQSPAEPAPRTDGPLPRPVPDPASEPAQAAVSANPDRV
;
A
#
# COMPACT_ATOMS: atom_id res chain seq x y z
N MET A 1 -53.92 -21.25 -8.70
CA MET A 1 -52.95 -20.64 -9.63
C MET A 1 -51.56 -20.94 -9.10
N SER A 2 -50.93 -21.99 -9.64
CA SER A 2 -49.63 -22.48 -9.19
C SER A 2 -48.57 -22.02 -10.20
N LEU A 3 -47.75 -21.04 -9.83
CA LEU A 3 -46.69 -20.50 -10.68
C LEU A 3 -45.43 -21.37 -10.53
N SER A 4 -45.06 -22.02 -11.62
CA SER A 4 -43.85 -22.83 -11.77
C SER A 4 -42.60 -21.93 -11.82
N LEU A 5 -41.84 -21.91 -10.73
CA LEU A 5 -40.63 -21.10 -10.57
C LEU A 5 -39.35 -21.96 -10.58
N THR A 6 -39.11 -22.73 -11.64
CA THR A 6 -37.96 -23.67 -11.69
C THR A 6 -37.21 -23.72 -13.02
N ALA A 7 -37.33 -22.69 -13.87
CA ALA A 7 -36.68 -22.70 -15.20
C ALA A 7 -35.37 -21.90 -15.31
N THR A 8 -35.05 -21.00 -14.37
CA THR A 8 -33.88 -20.07 -14.49
C THR A 8 -32.71 -20.37 -13.55
N ALA A 9 -32.80 -21.40 -12.69
CA ALA A 9 -31.74 -21.72 -11.72
C ALA A 9 -30.55 -22.52 -12.30
N ARG A 10 -30.73 -23.17 -13.46
CA ARG A 10 -29.70 -24.02 -14.08
C ARG A 10 -28.46 -23.28 -14.63
N PRO A 11 -28.56 -22.11 -15.30
CA PRO A 11 -27.36 -21.43 -15.81
C PRO A 11 -26.50 -20.82 -14.69
N PHE A 12 -27.11 -20.46 -13.56
CA PHE A 12 -26.39 -19.84 -12.43
C PHE A 12 -25.47 -20.83 -11.72
N ALA A 13 -25.90 -22.09 -11.58
CA ALA A 13 -25.09 -23.14 -10.97
C ALA A 13 -23.83 -23.49 -11.80
N LEU A 14 -23.93 -23.45 -13.14
CA LEU A 14 -22.80 -23.69 -14.04
C LEU A 14 -21.76 -22.55 -13.96
N LEU A 15 -22.19 -21.29 -13.90
CA LEU A 15 -21.28 -20.14 -13.75
C LEU A 15 -20.49 -20.22 -12.43
N LEU A 16 -21.17 -20.49 -11.31
CA LEU A 16 -20.52 -20.66 -10.01
C LEU A 16 -19.48 -21.78 -10.00
N ALA A 17 -19.77 -22.91 -10.65
CA ALA A 17 -18.81 -24.02 -10.77
C ALA A 17 -17.56 -23.62 -11.57
N THR A 18 -17.71 -22.89 -12.68
CA THR A 18 -16.56 -22.45 -13.50
C THR A 18 -15.66 -21.45 -12.78
N VAL A 19 -16.22 -20.49 -12.03
CA VAL A 19 -15.43 -19.53 -11.24
C VAL A 19 -14.64 -20.25 -10.16
N LEU A 20 -15.22 -21.26 -9.52
CA LEU A 20 -14.53 -22.08 -8.52
C LEU A 20 -13.34 -22.83 -9.14
N PHE A 21 -13.52 -23.44 -10.32
CA PHE A 21 -12.42 -24.14 -11.00
C PHE A 21 -11.30 -23.19 -11.44
N ILE A 22 -11.62 -22.00 -11.93
CA ILE A 22 -10.60 -21.00 -12.29
C ILE A 22 -9.84 -20.54 -11.04
N ALA A 23 -10.53 -20.33 -9.92
CA ALA A 23 -9.91 -19.99 -8.64
C ALA A 23 -9.00 -21.11 -8.09
N LEU A 24 -9.34 -22.38 -8.31
CA LEU A 24 -8.49 -23.52 -7.91
C LEU A 24 -7.32 -23.79 -8.87
N SER A 25 -7.41 -23.37 -10.13
CA SER A 25 -6.33 -23.52 -11.12
C SER A 25 -5.28 -22.40 -11.08
N GLY A 26 -5.48 -21.40 -10.21
CA GLY A 26 -4.55 -20.30 -10.02
C GLY A 26 -3.27 -20.72 -9.30
N CYS A 27 -2.15 -20.62 -10.02
CA CYS A 27 -0.77 -20.58 -9.53
C CYS A 27 -0.10 -21.91 -9.12
N GLN A 28 0.04 -22.84 -10.06
CA GLN A 28 1.30 -23.61 -10.12
C GLN A 28 2.37 -22.72 -10.76
N THR A 29 2.91 -21.77 -10.00
CA THR A 29 4.20 -21.19 -10.37
C THR A 29 5.25 -22.28 -10.10
N PRO A 30 6.05 -22.69 -11.11
CA PRO A 30 7.15 -23.60 -10.84
C PRO A 30 8.07 -22.89 -9.85
N PHE A 31 8.20 -23.47 -8.65
CA PHE A 31 9.24 -23.10 -7.70
C PHE A 31 10.57 -23.47 -8.35
N VAL A 32 11.09 -22.57 -9.18
CA VAL A 32 12.50 -22.56 -9.52
C VAL A 32 13.19 -22.34 -8.18
N LYS A 33 13.77 -23.41 -7.64
CA LYS A 33 14.71 -23.30 -6.52
C LYS A 33 15.85 -22.43 -7.03
N GLN A 34 15.75 -21.12 -6.82
CA GLN A 34 16.91 -20.26 -6.87
C GLN A 34 17.83 -20.78 -5.79
N GLU A 35 18.89 -21.48 -6.20
CA GLU A 35 20.00 -21.76 -5.31
C GLU A 35 20.42 -20.41 -4.73
N ALA A 36 20.22 -20.25 -3.43
CA ALA A 36 20.59 -19.06 -2.71
C ALA A 36 22.12 -18.96 -2.79
N SER A 37 22.59 -18.23 -3.79
CA SER A 37 23.98 -17.80 -3.92
C SER A 37 24.43 -17.34 -2.54
N GLN A 38 25.51 -17.92 -2.02
CA GLN A 38 25.99 -17.61 -0.68
C GLN A 38 26.07 -16.09 -0.51
N PRO A 39 25.63 -15.55 0.64
CA PRO A 39 25.58 -14.11 0.87
C PRO A 39 26.95 -13.53 0.56
N THR A 40 27.03 -12.74 -0.50
CA THR A 40 28.28 -12.15 -0.92
C THR A 40 28.63 -11.10 0.13
N GLU A 41 29.75 -11.28 0.82
CA GLU A 41 30.19 -10.44 1.94
C GLU A 41 30.35 -8.97 1.57
N ASN A 42 30.44 -8.67 0.26
CA ASN A 42 30.46 -7.31 -0.29
C ASN A 42 29.04 -6.81 -0.62
N ARG A 43 28.35 -6.27 0.40
CA ARG A 43 27.16 -5.44 0.18
C ARG A 43 27.57 -4.10 -0.44
N ASP A 44 26.80 -3.62 -1.42
CA ASP A 44 26.99 -2.28 -1.99
C ASP A 44 26.65 -1.20 -0.94
N PRO A 45 27.61 -0.35 -0.53
CA PRO A 45 27.35 0.70 0.46
C PRO A 45 26.27 1.70 -0.01
N ALA A 46 26.22 1.99 -1.32
CA ALA A 46 25.21 2.89 -1.86
C ALA A 46 23.79 2.29 -1.82
N CYS A 47 23.67 0.97 -1.79
CA CYS A 47 22.39 0.29 -1.57
C CYS A 47 21.96 0.40 -0.11
N VAL A 48 22.88 0.13 0.83
CA VAL A 48 22.62 0.22 2.28
C VAL A 48 22.22 1.64 2.69
N ASP A 49 22.86 2.67 2.14
CA ASP A 49 22.52 4.07 2.40
C ASP A 49 21.10 4.42 1.96
N ARG A 50 20.64 3.87 0.84
CA ARG A 50 19.24 4.02 0.39
C ARG A 50 18.27 3.34 1.35
N CYS A 51 18.59 2.15 1.85
CA CYS A 51 17.79 1.46 2.87
C CYS A 51 17.73 2.25 4.19
N ASN A 52 18.83 2.90 4.59
CA ASN A 52 18.89 3.77 5.77
C ASN A 52 18.01 5.01 5.60
N LEU A 53 18.09 5.67 4.44
CA LEU A 53 17.24 6.83 4.13
C LEU A 53 15.75 6.45 4.17
N ALA A 54 15.37 5.33 3.55
CA ALA A 54 14.00 4.84 3.55
C ALA A 54 13.48 4.54 4.97
N LYS A 55 14.33 3.92 5.82
CA LYS A 55 14.02 3.68 7.23
C LYS A 55 13.76 5.01 7.97
N ASN A 56 14.65 5.98 7.85
CA ASN A 56 14.51 7.28 8.51
C ASN A 56 13.22 7.99 8.08
N GLN A 57 12.89 7.98 6.79
CA GLN A 57 11.64 8.53 6.29
C GLN A 57 10.41 7.79 6.84
N CYS A 58 10.47 6.47 6.95
CA CYS A 58 9.41 5.67 7.57
C CYS A 58 9.20 6.07 9.03
N GLU A 59 10.27 6.14 9.82
CA GLU A 59 10.20 6.50 11.24
C GLU A 59 9.65 7.92 11.43
N GLN A 60 10.10 8.88 10.62
CA GLN A 60 9.58 10.25 10.64
C GLN A 60 8.07 10.29 10.38
N ARG A 61 7.58 9.56 9.37
CA ARG A 61 6.13 9.48 9.09
C ARG A 61 5.35 8.85 10.23
N GLN A 62 5.87 7.80 10.87
CA GLN A 62 5.19 7.16 12.00
C GLN A 62 5.11 8.09 13.21
N ARG A 63 6.20 8.81 13.51
CA ARG A 63 6.21 9.81 14.58
C ARG A 63 5.23 10.94 14.30
N LEU A 64 5.18 11.44 13.07
CA LEU A 64 4.25 12.51 12.70
C LEU A 64 2.78 12.09 12.89
N ARG A 65 2.42 10.86 12.48
CA ARG A 65 1.08 10.31 12.69
C ARG A 65 0.72 10.20 14.17
N GLU A 66 1.66 9.75 15.00
CA GLU A 66 1.46 9.65 16.44
C GLU A 66 1.29 11.03 17.07
N THR A 67 2.12 12.02 16.69
CA THR A 67 1.98 13.41 17.16
C THR A 67 0.63 13.99 16.78
N GLN A 68 0.18 13.79 15.53
CA GLN A 68 -1.13 14.26 15.07
C GLN A 68 -2.26 13.59 15.86
N CYS A 69 -2.20 12.26 16.06
CA CYS A 69 -3.18 11.56 16.88
C CYS A 69 -3.23 12.12 18.32
N GLN A 70 -2.07 12.40 18.93
CA GLN A 70 -2.02 12.93 20.29
C GLN A 70 -2.63 14.34 20.37
N GLN A 71 -2.41 15.18 19.37
CA GLN A 71 -3.04 16.50 19.27
C GLN A 71 -4.56 16.38 19.13
N ASP A 72 -5.02 15.52 18.21
CA ASP A 72 -6.45 15.27 18.00
C ASP A 72 -7.12 14.70 19.26
N PHE A 73 -6.45 13.77 19.96
CA PHE A 73 -6.93 13.22 21.22
C PHE A 73 -7.08 14.30 22.30
N GLN A 74 -6.11 15.20 22.44
CA GLN A 74 -6.18 16.30 23.40
C GLN A 74 -7.36 17.23 23.08
N GLN A 75 -7.56 17.57 21.81
CA GLN A 75 -8.67 18.40 21.38
C GLN A 75 -10.03 17.72 21.66
N ILE A 76 -10.22 16.50 21.17
CA ILE A 76 -11.49 15.76 21.32
C ILE A 76 -11.78 15.45 22.79
N SER A 77 -10.75 15.18 23.60
CA SER A 77 -10.95 14.92 25.03
C SER A 77 -11.46 16.15 25.78
N ALA A 78 -10.99 17.36 25.44
CA ALA A 78 -11.51 18.60 25.98
C ALA A 78 -12.98 18.82 25.57
N ASP A 79 -13.30 18.61 24.30
CA ASP A 79 -14.68 18.71 23.77
C ASP A 79 -15.62 17.69 24.42
N HIS A 80 -15.13 16.46 24.64
CA HIS A 80 -15.86 15.40 25.31
C HIS A 80 -16.21 15.79 26.75
N LEU A 81 -15.27 16.37 27.51
CA LEU A 81 -15.53 16.85 28.87
C LEU A 81 -16.60 17.95 28.88
N ALA A 82 -16.54 18.90 27.94
CA ALA A 82 -17.57 19.94 27.80
C ALA A 82 -18.94 19.37 27.42
N CYS A 83 -18.97 18.36 26.54
CA CYS A 83 -20.19 17.65 26.17
C CYS A 83 -20.81 16.90 27.36
N VAL A 84 -20.00 16.17 28.13
CA VAL A 84 -20.48 15.43 29.31
C VAL A 84 -21.08 16.38 30.36
N ALA A 85 -20.54 17.59 30.49
CA ALA A 85 -21.11 18.62 31.35
C ALA A 85 -22.48 19.12 30.84
N THR A 86 -22.70 19.12 29.52
CA THR A 86 -23.93 19.57 28.87
C THR A 86 -24.88 18.38 28.66
N ARG A 87 -25.68 18.03 29.67
CA ARG A 87 -26.60 16.88 29.63
C ARG A 87 -27.49 16.87 28.37
N GLY A 88 -27.70 15.70 27.77
CA GLY A 88 -28.79 15.46 26.81
C GLY A 88 -28.41 15.03 25.40
N ARG A 89 -27.12 14.80 25.12
CA ARG A 89 -26.65 14.24 23.82
C ARG A 89 -25.56 13.18 24.03
N PRO A 90 -25.44 12.19 23.13
CA PRO A 90 -24.31 11.27 23.15
C PRO A 90 -23.02 12.02 22.81
N CYS A 91 -22.02 11.91 23.67
CA CYS A 91 -20.71 12.52 23.46
C CYS A 91 -19.80 11.58 22.67
N GLN A 92 -18.97 12.14 21.77
CA GLN A 92 -17.99 11.35 21.03
C GLN A 92 -16.83 10.98 21.95
N GLN A 93 -16.59 9.68 22.12
CA GLN A 93 -15.51 9.20 22.96
C GLN A 93 -14.16 9.33 22.24
N PRO A 94 -13.13 9.93 22.87
CA PRO A 94 -11.82 10.05 22.26
C PRO A 94 -11.16 8.67 22.12
N VAL A 95 -10.55 8.42 20.95
CA VAL A 95 -9.84 7.17 20.66
C VAL A 95 -8.38 7.31 21.08
N THR A 96 -7.89 6.40 21.90
CA THR A 96 -6.50 6.42 22.38
C THR A 96 -5.52 6.11 21.24
N CYS A 97 -4.42 6.86 21.18
CA CYS A 97 -3.34 6.60 20.23
C CYS A 97 -2.62 5.29 20.57
N LEU A 98 -2.35 4.46 19.56
CA LEU A 98 -1.72 3.14 19.72
C LEU A 98 -0.18 3.21 19.79
N GLY A 99 0.40 4.42 19.68
CA GLY A 99 1.83 4.60 19.56
C GLY A 99 2.33 4.42 18.13
N ALA A 100 3.49 5.02 17.84
CA ALA A 100 4.19 4.81 16.59
C ALA A 100 4.78 3.39 16.53
N ASP A 101 4.23 2.51 15.68
CA ASP A 101 4.81 1.18 15.44
C ASP A 101 6.04 1.28 14.52
N LEU A 102 7.21 1.43 15.15
CA LEU A 102 8.49 1.47 14.46
C LEU A 102 8.99 0.09 14.02
N ARG A 103 8.33 -1.00 14.42
CA ARG A 103 8.75 -2.37 14.04
C ARG A 103 8.63 -2.57 12.54
N ILE A 104 7.59 -2.01 11.92
CA ILE A 104 7.37 -2.06 10.47
C ILE A 104 8.56 -1.43 9.72
N CYS A 105 9.05 -0.27 10.17
CA CYS A 105 10.19 0.41 9.55
C CYS A 105 11.48 -0.41 9.69
N LYS A 106 11.67 -1.09 10.83
CA LYS A 106 12.81 -1.98 11.07
C LYS A 106 12.77 -3.22 10.18
N THR A 107 11.63 -3.90 10.09
CA THR A 107 11.46 -5.09 9.24
C THR A 107 11.71 -4.75 7.77
N GLN A 108 11.12 -3.67 7.25
CA GLN A 108 11.35 -3.24 5.87
C GLN A 108 12.83 -2.88 5.61
N HIS A 109 13.51 -2.29 6.59
CA HIS A 109 14.92 -1.99 6.48
C HIS A 109 15.78 -3.27 6.44
N GLU A 110 15.51 -4.24 7.31
CA GLU A 110 16.21 -5.53 7.32
C GLU A 110 16.04 -6.27 5.99
N GLU A 111 14.82 -6.32 5.46
CA GLU A 111 14.51 -6.89 4.14
C GLU A 111 15.25 -6.16 3.01
N CYS A 112 15.29 -4.82 3.05
CA CYS A 112 16.02 -4.01 2.08
C CYS A 112 17.52 -4.30 2.11
N VAL A 113 18.13 -4.37 3.29
CA VAL A 113 19.57 -4.65 3.45
C VAL A 113 19.92 -6.07 3.03
N LEU A 114 19.03 -7.05 3.26
CA LEU A 114 19.19 -8.41 2.76
C LEU A 114 19.19 -8.44 1.23
N ALA A 115 18.30 -7.67 0.59
CA ALA A 115 18.23 -7.55 -0.87
C ALA A 115 19.51 -6.92 -1.47
N CYS A 116 20.18 -6.01 -0.76
CA CYS A 116 21.44 -5.41 -1.22
C CYS A 116 22.60 -6.41 -1.41
N GLY A 117 22.53 -7.59 -0.78
CA GLY A 117 23.54 -8.66 -0.94
C GLY A 117 23.26 -9.61 -2.10
N VAL A 118 22.04 -9.60 -2.65
CA VAL A 118 21.65 -10.47 -3.76
C VAL A 118 21.98 -9.75 -5.06
N ARG A 119 23.15 -10.03 -5.63
CA ARG A 119 23.37 -9.74 -7.05
C ARG A 119 22.50 -10.70 -7.85
N VAL A 120 21.28 -10.27 -8.19
CA VAL A 120 20.56 -10.87 -9.30
C VAL A 120 21.45 -10.61 -10.51
N GLN A 121 22.22 -11.61 -10.94
CA GLN A 121 22.78 -11.59 -12.28
C GLN A 121 21.55 -11.46 -13.17
N SER A 122 21.30 -10.25 -13.66
CA SER A 122 20.21 -10.01 -14.59
C SER A 122 20.42 -11.05 -15.68
N PRO A 123 19.48 -11.98 -15.90
CA PRO A 123 19.59 -12.94 -16.97
C PRO A 123 19.93 -12.13 -18.21
N ALA A 124 21.11 -12.40 -18.79
CA ALA A 124 21.67 -11.59 -19.86
C ALA A 124 20.54 -11.22 -20.81
N GLU A 125 20.20 -9.93 -20.84
CA GLU A 125 19.01 -9.43 -21.53
C GLU A 125 19.05 -10.05 -22.93
N PRO A 126 18.07 -10.92 -23.29
CA PRO A 126 18.11 -11.56 -24.59
C PRO A 126 18.13 -10.44 -25.61
N ALA A 127 19.21 -10.40 -26.40
CA ALA A 127 19.55 -9.30 -27.29
C ALA A 127 18.28 -8.75 -27.97
N PRO A 128 18.10 -7.42 -28.01
CA PRO A 128 16.88 -6.81 -28.50
C PRO A 128 16.57 -7.36 -29.90
N ARG A 129 15.52 -8.18 -29.99
CA ARG A 129 14.99 -8.59 -31.29
C ARG A 129 14.51 -7.33 -31.97
N THR A 130 15.20 -6.98 -33.04
CA THR A 130 14.96 -5.80 -33.88
C THR A 130 13.70 -6.04 -34.72
N ASP A 131 12.54 -6.13 -34.08
CA ASP A 131 11.24 -6.15 -34.76
C ASP A 131 10.46 -4.93 -34.28
N GLY A 132 10.81 -3.78 -34.86
CA GLY A 132 10.29 -2.47 -34.48
C GLY A 132 8.78 -2.31 -34.72
N PRO A 133 8.02 -1.88 -33.72
CA PRO A 133 6.73 -1.22 -33.94
C PRO A 133 6.98 0.23 -34.37
N LEU A 134 6.32 0.66 -35.44
CA LEU A 134 6.28 2.07 -35.86
C LEU A 134 5.99 2.98 -34.66
N PRO A 135 6.68 4.13 -34.53
CA PRO A 135 6.51 5.05 -33.41
C PRO A 135 5.06 5.49 -33.34
N ARG A 136 4.44 5.28 -32.18
CA ARG A 136 3.14 5.89 -31.88
C ARG A 136 3.34 7.40 -31.68
N PRO A 137 2.42 8.23 -32.19
CA PRO A 137 2.48 9.67 -32.01
C PRO A 137 2.48 10.00 -30.52
N VAL A 138 3.43 10.84 -30.12
CA VAL A 138 3.55 11.39 -28.77
C VAL A 138 2.33 12.28 -28.52
N PRO A 139 1.51 12.04 -27.48
CA PRO A 139 0.43 12.95 -27.14
C PRO A 139 1.02 14.28 -26.65
N ASP A 140 0.49 15.38 -27.19
CA ASP A 140 0.91 16.74 -26.90
C ASP A 140 0.83 17.07 -25.38
N PRO A 141 1.85 17.73 -24.81
CA PRO A 141 1.89 18.12 -23.38
C PRO A 141 0.92 19.25 -23.01
N ALA A 142 -0.10 19.54 -23.81
CA ALA A 142 -0.99 20.69 -23.65
C ALA A 142 -2.28 20.39 -22.86
N SER A 143 -2.36 19.29 -22.12
CA SER A 143 -3.57 18.90 -21.37
C SER A 143 -3.26 18.52 -19.93
N GLU A 144 -2.47 19.33 -19.23
CA GLU A 144 -2.37 19.25 -17.77
C GLU A 144 -3.42 20.21 -17.17
N PRO A 145 -4.52 19.72 -16.57
CA PRO A 145 -5.45 20.58 -15.86
C PRO A 145 -4.76 21.11 -14.60
N ALA A 146 -4.64 22.43 -14.52
CA ALA A 146 -4.17 23.16 -13.35
C ALA A 146 -4.89 22.64 -12.09
N GLN A 147 -4.14 21.97 -11.21
CA GLN A 147 -4.63 21.63 -9.88
C GLN A 147 -4.82 22.93 -9.12
N ALA A 148 -6.10 23.30 -8.93
CA ALA A 148 -6.49 24.43 -8.12
C ALA A 148 -5.98 24.24 -6.69
N ALA A 149 -5.06 25.11 -6.29
CA ALA A 149 -4.62 25.27 -4.92
C ALA A 149 -5.84 25.66 -4.06
N VAL A 150 -6.42 24.68 -3.35
CA VAL A 150 -7.37 24.96 -2.26
C VAL A 150 -6.55 25.43 -1.07
N SER A 151 -6.34 26.74 -1.03
CA SER A 151 -5.87 27.47 0.14
C SER A 151 -7.01 27.54 1.16
N ALA A 152 -7.07 26.55 2.06
CA ALA A 152 -7.92 26.63 3.24
C ALA A 152 -7.16 27.41 4.32
N ASN A 153 -7.50 28.69 4.44
CA ASN A 153 -7.09 29.60 5.50
C ASN A 153 -7.90 29.30 6.77
N PRO A 154 -7.30 28.88 7.90
CA PRO A 154 -7.99 28.73 9.17
C PRO A 154 -7.59 29.83 10.16
N ASP A 155 -7.70 31.11 9.78
CA ASP A 155 -7.77 32.22 10.74
C ASP A 155 -9.20 32.79 10.76
N ARG A 156 -10.04 32.20 11.61
CA ARG A 156 -11.27 32.86 12.09
C ARG A 156 -11.76 32.23 13.40
N VAL A 157 -11.29 32.76 14.53
CA VAL A 157 -12.05 33.44 15.61
C VAL A 157 -11.08 33.79 16.73
#